data_AF-A0A3N0YP96-F1
#
_entry.id   AF-A0A3N0YP96-F1
#
_cell.length_a   1.000
_cell.length_b   1.000
_cell.length_c   1.000
_cell.angle_alpha   90.00
_cell.angle_beta   90.00
_cell.angle_gamma   90.00
#
_symmetry.space_group_name_H-M   'P 1'
#
loop_
_entity.id
_entity.type
_entity.pdbx_description
1 polymer ?
#
loop_
_entity_poly.entity_id
_entity_poly.type
_entity_poly.pdbx_seq_one_letter_code
_entity_poly.pdbx_strand_id
1 'polypeptide(L)'
;MAESNGMTDVQLIQQLALLGWLKTDSEHCKELYTAVTGMQVAREVLDRLSGQSQIDAYRRECIQSVADFVKKNPRASQRELNAEVEKNVLLFASRVQAL
;
A
#
# COMPACT_ATOMS: atom_id res chain seq x y z
N MET A 1 17.58 8.56 5.10
CA MET A 1 16.23 7.93 5.18
C MET A 1 16.30 7.02 6.38
N ALA A 2 15.61 7.37 7.48
CA ALA A 2 15.69 6.59 8.71
C ALA A 2 14.87 5.31 8.54
N GLU A 3 15.55 4.16 8.55
CA GLU A 3 14.92 2.85 8.65
C GLU A 3 14.20 2.79 10.01
N SER A 4 12.87 2.76 10.01
CA SER A 4 12.12 2.40 11.22
C SER A 4 12.25 0.90 11.42
N ASN A 5 13.37 0.46 11.99
CA ASN A 5 13.68 -0.95 12.24
C ASN A 5 12.91 -1.52 13.46
N GLY A 6 11.71 -1.00 13.72
CA GLY A 6 10.85 -1.35 14.86
C GLY A 6 9.52 -1.93 14.38
N MET A 7 8.99 -2.91 15.14
CA MET A 7 7.66 -3.46 14.90
C MET A 7 6.60 -2.36 14.95
N THR A 8 5.58 -2.48 14.10
CA THR A 8 4.41 -1.60 14.19
C THR A 8 3.60 -1.89 15.45
N ASP A 9 2.82 -0.93 15.94
CA ASP A 9 1.99 -1.09 17.15
C ASP A 9 1.08 -2.33 17.07
N VAL A 10 0.55 -2.63 15.88
CA VAL A 10 -0.30 -3.80 15.64
C VAL A 10 0.49 -5.11 15.74
N GLN A 11 1.71 -5.15 15.19
CA GLN A 11 2.62 -6.30 15.32
C GLN A 11 3.04 -6.51 16.77
N LEU A 12 3.29 -5.43 17.51
CA LEU A 12 3.63 -5.48 18.93
C LEU A 12 2.46 -6.06 19.76
N ILE A 13 1.24 -5.60 19.54
CA ILE A 13 0.04 -6.12 20.23
C ILE A 13 -0.16 -7.61 19.93
N GLN A 14 0.02 -8.02 18.66
CA GLN A 14 -0.07 -9.42 18.27
C GLN A 14 1.00 -10.28 18.96
N GLN A 15 2.25 -9.81 19.05
CA GLN A 15 3.34 -10.50 19.72
C GLN A 15 3.13 -10.59 21.24
N LEU A 16 2.60 -9.54 21.87
CA LEU A 16 2.25 -9.54 23.29
C LEU A 16 1.11 -10.52 23.60
N ALA A 17 0.08 -10.55 22.75
CA ALA A 17 -1.03 -11.49 22.88
C ALA A 17 -0.55 -12.94 22.73
N LEU A 18 0.30 -13.21 21.73
CA LEU A 18 0.91 -14.53 21.54
C LEU A 18 1.76 -14.95 22.74
N LEU A 19 2.62 -14.05 23.24
CA LEU A 19 3.48 -14.32 24.39
C LEU A 19 2.66 -14.60 25.66
N GLY A 20 1.60 -13.81 25.89
CA GLY A 20 0.68 -14.00 27.01
C GLY A 20 -0.05 -15.33 26.95
N TRP A 21 -0.50 -15.74 25.76
CA TRP A 21 -1.11 -17.05 25.55
C TRP A 21 -0.10 -18.18 25.81
N LEU A 22 1.10 -18.12 25.22
CA LEU A 22 2.12 -19.16 25.39
C LEU A 22 2.59 -19.32 26.85
N LYS A 23 2.64 -18.23 27.63
CA LYS A 23 3.08 -18.30 29.03
C LYS A 23 2.00 -18.72 30.01
N THR A 24 0.75 -18.42 29.72
CA THR A 24 -0.32 -18.45 30.73
C THR A 24 -1.51 -19.33 30.30
N ASP A 25 -1.48 -19.84 29.07
CA ASP A 25 -2.60 -20.52 28.39
C ASP A 25 -3.93 -19.75 28.51
N SER A 26 -3.83 -18.42 28.50
CA SER A 26 -4.98 -17.53 28.70
C SER A 26 -5.84 -17.50 27.44
N GLU A 27 -7.11 -17.92 27.55
CA GLU A 27 -8.10 -17.81 26.47
C GLU A 27 -8.30 -16.36 26.01
N HIS A 28 -8.19 -15.38 26.91
CA HIS A 28 -8.31 -13.97 26.54
C HIS A 28 -7.16 -13.51 25.61
N CYS A 29 -5.93 -13.98 25.87
CA CYS A 29 -4.78 -13.68 25.02
C CYS A 29 -4.91 -14.34 23.63
N LYS A 30 -5.49 -15.55 23.59
CA LYS A 30 -5.79 -16.28 22.36
C LYS A 30 -6.88 -15.59 21.54
N GLU A 31 -7.95 -15.11 22.18
CA GLU A 31 -9.00 -14.31 21.53
C GLU A 31 -8.43 -13.03 20.93
N LEU A 32 -7.62 -12.28 21.70
CA LEU A 32 -6.99 -11.05 21.23
C LEU A 32 -6.05 -11.32 20.03
N TYR A 33 -5.20 -12.36 20.13
CA TYR A 33 -4.33 -12.76 19.04
C TYR A 33 -5.13 -13.14 17.78
N THR A 34 -6.20 -13.91 17.95
CA THR A 34 -7.08 -14.36 16.86
C THR A 34 -7.79 -13.18 16.20
N ALA A 35 -8.28 -12.23 16.98
CA ALA A 35 -8.97 -11.03 16.47
C ALA A 35 -8.02 -10.14 15.65
N VAL A 36 -6.83 -9.86 16.17
CA VAL A 36 -5.82 -9.04 15.47
C VAL A 36 -5.34 -9.74 14.19
N THR A 37 -5.04 -11.03 14.27
CA THR A 37 -4.62 -11.82 13.11
C THR A 37 -5.73 -11.90 12.06
N GLY A 38 -6.96 -12.17 12.49
CA GLY A 38 -8.13 -12.24 11.61
C GLY A 38 -8.40 -10.94 10.88
N MET A 39 -8.30 -9.79 11.57
CA MET A 39 -8.43 -8.47 10.95
C MET A 39 -7.33 -8.22 9.89
N GLN A 40 -6.07 -8.56 10.19
CA GLN A 40 -4.97 -8.40 9.23
C GLN A 40 -5.18 -9.26 7.98
N VAL A 41 -5.55 -10.53 8.16
CA VAL A 41 -5.82 -11.45 7.05
C VAL A 41 -7.01 -10.98 6.23
N ALA A 42 -8.11 -10.56 6.87
CA ALA A 42 -9.29 -10.05 6.18
C ALA A 42 -8.96 -8.82 5.33
N ARG A 43 -8.16 -7.90 5.86
CA ARG A 43 -7.67 -6.73 5.12
C ARG A 43 -6.81 -7.12 3.93
N GLU A 44 -5.84 -8.01 4.13
CA GLU A 44 -4.96 -8.47 3.04
C GLU A 44 -5.75 -9.19 1.94
N VAL A 45 -6.73 -10.01 2.31
CA VAL A 45 -7.64 -10.67 1.36
C VAL A 45 -8.49 -9.63 0.61
N LEU A 46 -9.04 -8.64 1.31
CA LEU A 46 -9.80 -7.55 0.69
C LEU A 46 -8.93 -6.75 -0.28
N ASP A 47 -7.70 -6.39 0.11
CA ASP A 47 -6.76 -5.64 -0.72
C ASP A 47 -6.31 -6.45 -1.95
N ARG A 48 -6.18 -7.78 -1.83
CA ARG A 48 -5.89 -8.68 -2.95
C ARG A 48 -7.08 -8.87 -3.89
N LEU A 49 -8.30 -8.99 -3.36
CA LEU A 49 -9.50 -9.24 -4.15
C LEU A 49 -10.07 -7.97 -4.79
N SER A 50 -9.93 -6.82 -4.13
CA SER A 50 -10.42 -5.53 -4.64
C SER A 50 -9.61 -4.98 -5.82
N GLY A 51 -8.44 -5.56 -6.12
CA GLY A 51 -7.54 -5.03 -7.14
C GLY A 51 -6.92 -3.67 -6.77
N GLN A 52 -7.19 -3.16 -5.57
CA GLN A 52 -6.74 -1.85 -5.11
C GLN A 52 -5.22 -1.71 -5.14
N SER A 53 -4.50 -2.78 -4.81
CA SER A 53 -3.04 -2.83 -4.90
C SER A 53 -2.52 -2.62 -6.34
N GLN A 54 -3.22 -3.15 -7.35
CA GLN A 54 -2.87 -2.93 -8.76
C GLN A 54 -3.20 -1.50 -9.21
N ILE A 55 -4.35 -0.95 -8.78
CA ILE A 55 -4.71 0.46 -9.03
C ILE A 55 -3.67 1.39 -8.41
N ASP A 56 -3.22 1.13 -7.19
CA ASP A 56 -2.20 1.91 -6.50
C ASP A 56 -0.82 1.76 -7.17
N ALA A 57 -0.50 0.58 -7.73
CA ALA A 57 0.69 0.38 -8.56
C ALA A 57 0.64 1.25 -9.83
N TYR A 58 -0.46 1.19 -10.60
CA TYR A 58 -0.62 2.03 -11.79
C TYR A 58 -0.60 3.53 -11.46
N ARG A 59 -1.15 3.94 -10.32
CA ARG A 59 -1.10 5.33 -9.86
C ARG A 59 0.35 5.76 -9.61
N ARG A 60 1.14 4.93 -8.90
CA ARG A 60 2.57 5.22 -8.65
C ARG A 60 3.36 5.32 -9.94
N GLU A 61 3.14 4.40 -10.89
CA GLU A 61 3.79 4.45 -12.21
C GLU A 61 3.44 5.73 -12.98
N CYS A 62 2.16 6.13 -13.00
CA CYS A 62 1.72 7.37 -13.63
C CYS A 62 2.44 8.60 -13.05
N ILE A 63 2.49 8.72 -11.72
CA ILE A 63 3.16 9.83 -11.03
C ILE A 63 4.65 9.83 -11.34
N GLN A 64 5.30 8.65 -11.29
CA GLN A 64 6.72 8.52 -11.52
C GLN A 64 7.09 8.87 -12.97
N SER A 65 6.31 8.43 -13.96
CA SER A 65 6.51 8.77 -15.38
C SER A 65 6.46 10.28 -15.62
N VAL A 66 5.46 10.97 -15.05
CA VAL A 66 5.35 12.44 -15.14
C VAL A 66 6.54 13.11 -14.45
N ALA A 67 6.91 12.65 -13.25
CA ALA A 67 8.04 13.21 -12.51
C ALA A 67 9.36 13.05 -13.28
N ASP A 68 9.57 11.89 -13.91
CA ASP A 68 10.74 11.61 -14.74
C ASP A 68 10.77 12.49 -15.99
N PHE A 69 9.61 12.75 -16.61
CA PHE A 69 9.51 13.67 -17.74
C PHE A 69 9.90 15.10 -17.34
N VAL A 70 9.35 15.61 -16.23
CA VAL A 70 9.67 16.94 -15.71
C VAL A 70 11.17 17.05 -15.41
N LYS A 71 11.75 16.02 -14.78
CA LYS A 71 13.17 15.98 -14.44
C LYS A 71 14.07 15.98 -15.67
N LYS A 72 13.69 15.28 -16.74
CA LYS A 72 14.44 15.22 -18.01
C LYS A 72 14.25 16.46 -18.87
N ASN A 73 13.14 17.17 -18.71
CA ASN A 73 12.76 18.34 -19.52
C ASN A 73 12.52 19.57 -18.63
N PRO A 74 13.55 20.13 -17.96
CA PRO A 74 13.39 21.23 -17.01
C PRO A 74 12.95 22.56 -17.65
N ARG A 75 12.98 22.65 -18.99
CA ARG A 75 12.52 23.81 -19.77
C ARG A 75 11.24 23.53 -20.56
N ALA A 76 10.57 22.41 -20.30
CA ALA A 76 9.30 22.08 -20.93
C ALA A 76 8.30 23.22 -20.69
N SER A 77 7.62 23.62 -21.75
CA SER A 77 6.52 24.57 -21.68
C SER A 77 5.33 23.95 -20.96
N GLN A 78 4.43 24.80 -20.43
CA GLN A 78 3.20 24.32 -19.78
C GLN A 78 2.36 23.42 -20.70
N ARG A 79 2.37 23.68 -22.02
CA ARG A 79 1.66 22.84 -23.00
C ARG A 79 2.25 21.44 -23.09
N GLU A 80 3.57 21.32 -23.13
CA GLU A 80 4.27 20.02 -23.17
C GLU A 80 4.08 19.25 -21.86
N LEU A 81 4.11 19.94 -20.72
CA LEU A 81 3.81 19.34 -19.42
C LEU A 81 2.37 18.81 -19.36
N ASN A 82 1.39 19.61 -19.77
CA ASN A 82 -0.01 19.21 -19.78
C ASN A 82 -0.24 18.01 -20.70
N ALA A 83 0.36 18.00 -21.88
CA ALA A 83 0.24 16.90 -22.83
C ALA A 83 0.82 15.59 -22.27
N GLU A 84 1.97 15.64 -21.59
CA GLU A 84 2.54 14.44 -20.98
C GLU A 84 1.71 13.96 -19.77
N VAL A 85 1.19 14.88 -18.94
CA VAL A 85 0.28 14.52 -17.85
C VAL A 85 -0.98 13.85 -18.39
N GLU A 86 -1.63 14.45 -19.39
CA GLU A 86 -2.84 13.92 -20.02
C GLU A 86 -2.62 12.52 -20.58
N LYS A 87 -1.52 12.32 -21.32
CA LYS A 87 -1.12 11.01 -21.85
C LYS A 87 -0.95 9.97 -20.75
N ASN A 88 -0.26 10.29 -19.65
CA ASN A 88 -0.04 9.35 -18.55
C ASN A 88 -1.34 9.03 -17.79
N VAL A 89 -2.23 10.02 -17.64
CA VAL A 89 -3.55 9.83 -17.03
C VAL A 89 -4.45 8.95 -17.90
N LEU A 90 -4.45 9.13 -19.22
CA LEU A 90 -5.19 8.26 -20.14
C LEU A 90 -4.67 6.81 -20.10
N LEU A 91 -3.34 6.63 -20.06
CA LEU A 91 -2.74 5.32 -19.91
C LEU A 91 -3.15 4.67 -18.58
N PHE A 92 -3.10 5.42 -17.47
CA PHE A 92 -3.58 4.94 -16.17
C PHE A 92 -5.04 4.51 -16.22
N ALA A 93 -5.93 5.36 -16.76
CA ALA A 93 -7.36 5.06 -16.87
C ALA A 93 -7.62 3.79 -17.69
N SER A 94 -6.91 3.60 -18.81
CA SER A 94 -7.03 2.40 -19.64
C SER A 94 -6.60 1.12 -18.90
N ARG A 95 -5.54 1.21 -18.08
CA ARG A 95 -5.06 0.08 -17.28
C ARG A 95 -5.98 -0.26 -16.13
N VAL A 96 -6.60 0.75 -15.51
CA VAL A 96 -7.61 0.54 -14.45
C VAL A 96 -8.89 -0.07 -15.02
N GLN A 97 -9.33 0.34 -16.20
CA GLN A 97 -10.50 -0.27 -16.86
C GLN A 97 -10.29 -1.73 -17.29
N ALA A 98 -9.03 -2.14 -17.47
CA ALA A 98 -8.69 -3.50 -17.88
C ALA A 98 -8.50 -4.48 -16.70
N LEU A 99 -8.63 -4.01 -15.46
CA LEU A 99 -8.65 -4.82 -14.24
C LEU A 99 -10.05 -5.37 -13.96
#